data_AF-A0A550H0U7-F1
#
_entry.id   AF-A0A550H0U7-F1
#
_cell.length_a   1.000
_cell.length_b   1.000
_cell.length_c   1.000
_cell.angle_alpha   90.00
_cell.angle_beta   90.00
_cell.angle_gamma   90.00
#
_symmetry.space_group_name_H-M   'P 1'
#
loop_
_entity.id
_entity.type
_entity.pdbx_description
1 polymer ?
#
loop_
_entity_poly.entity_id
_entity_poly.type
_entity_poly.pdbx_seq_one_letter_code
_entity_poly.pdbx_strand_id
1 'polypeptide(L)'
;MTTEYKRELLNFLQEEYEKLDVIVMPDHFFDRLVSLDYTPSRFSSIIADITGRKGGSIDDITQMDTLGGNAVNTMYALAALGVNVTPIVCTNEFGLQKMKFDLEKYSVDFSHIKIV
;
A
#
# COMPACT_ATOMS: atom_id res chain seq x y z
N MET A 1 -21.94 22.84 25.40
CA MET A 1 -21.94 22.09 24.14
C MET A 1 -20.83 21.04 24.02
N THR A 2 -19.70 21.12 24.74
CA THR A 2 -18.57 20.17 24.58
C THR A 2 -18.68 18.84 25.34
N THR A 3 -19.43 18.80 26.44
CA THR A 3 -19.53 17.61 27.31
C THR A 3 -20.43 16.51 26.75
N GLU A 4 -21.38 16.87 25.89
CA GLU A 4 -22.34 15.95 25.31
C GLU A 4 -21.72 15.11 24.19
N TYR A 5 -21.06 15.76 23.22
CA TYR A 5 -20.31 15.07 22.16
C TYR A 5 -19.21 14.15 22.70
N LYS A 6 -18.54 14.55 23.78
CA LYS A 6 -17.49 13.72 24.39
C LYS A 6 -18.06 12.44 24.99
N ARG A 7 -19.26 12.51 25.55
CA ARG A 7 -19.97 11.35 26.14
C ARG A 7 -20.57 10.46 25.06
N GLU A 8 -21.13 11.04 24.02
CA GLU A 8 -21.61 10.30 22.84
C GLU A 8 -20.47 9.50 22.19
N LEU A 9 -19.32 10.14 21.96
CA LEU A 9 -18.14 9.47 21.40
C LEU A 9 -17.61 8.36 22.32
N LEU A 10 -17.55 8.61 23.63
CA LEU A 10 -17.12 7.59 24.60
C LEU A 10 -18.07 6.38 24.60
N ASN A 11 -19.37 6.61 24.55
CA ASN A 11 -20.35 5.54 24.48
C ASN A 11 -20.19 4.74 23.19
N PHE A 12 -20.07 5.41 22.04
CA PHE A 12 -19.81 4.77 20.76
C PHE A 12 -18.55 3.89 20.82
N LEU A 13 -17.42 4.43 21.28
CA LEU A 13 -16.16 3.68 21.37
C LEU A 13 -16.18 2.52 22.39
N GLN A 14 -17.13 2.51 23.33
CA GLN A 14 -17.29 1.44 24.31
C GLN A 14 -18.25 0.34 23.86
N GLU A 15 -18.99 0.56 22.77
CA GLU A 15 -19.84 -0.50 22.20
C GLU A 15 -18.95 -1.61 21.63
N GLU A 16 -19.26 -2.85 22.00
CA GLU A 16 -18.67 -4.01 21.33
C GLU A 16 -19.29 -4.12 19.93
N TYR A 17 -18.47 -3.92 18.92
CA TYR A 17 -18.88 -4.11 17.53
C TYR A 17 -18.81 -5.58 17.14
N GLU A 18 -19.79 -6.02 16.35
CA GLU A 18 -19.69 -7.30 15.68
C GLU A 18 -18.45 -7.35 14.78
N LYS A 19 -17.89 -8.54 14.65
CA LYS A 19 -16.72 -8.78 13.83
C LYS A 19 -17.06 -8.42 12.38
N LEU A 20 -16.35 -7.42 11.84
CA LEU A 20 -16.55 -6.95 10.48
C LEU A 20 -15.69 -7.77 9.50
N ASP A 21 -16.34 -8.41 8.54
CA ASP A 21 -15.70 -9.09 7.41
C ASP A 21 -15.86 -8.22 6.15
N VAL A 22 -14.75 -7.83 5.52
CA VAL A 22 -14.75 -6.92 4.37
C VAL A 22 -14.15 -7.58 3.15
N ILE A 23 -14.85 -7.46 2.02
CA ILE A 23 -14.32 -7.85 0.71
C ILE A 23 -13.81 -6.60 0.00
N VAL A 24 -12.59 -6.67 -0.55
CA VAL A 24 -12.03 -5.59 -1.38
C VAL A 24 -11.72 -6.08 -2.78
N MET A 25 -12.02 -5.25 -3.79
CA MET A 25 -11.88 -5.57 -5.20
C MET A 25 -11.66 -4.31 -6.06
N PRO A 26 -11.06 -4.41 -7.26
CA PRO A 26 -10.31 -5.57 -7.80
C PRO A 26 -8.80 -5.29 -7.93
N ASP A 27 -8.33 -4.09 -7.61
CA ASP A 27 -7.07 -3.56 -8.10
C ASP A 27 -5.86 -3.86 -7.20
N HIS A 28 -4.84 -4.46 -7.82
CA HIS A 28 -3.54 -4.75 -7.24
C HIS A 28 -2.46 -4.21 -8.18
N PHE A 29 -1.59 -3.36 -7.66
CA PHE A 29 -0.43 -2.81 -8.37
C PHE A 29 0.85 -3.01 -7.56
N PHE A 30 1.98 -2.81 -8.24
CA PHE A 30 3.28 -2.75 -7.63
C PHE A 30 3.86 -1.37 -7.91
N ASP A 31 3.89 -0.54 -6.88
CA ASP A 31 4.27 0.86 -6.99
C ASP A 31 5.75 1.00 -6.68
N ARG A 32 6.47 1.71 -7.57
CA ARG A 32 7.85 2.11 -7.33
C ARG A 32 7.90 3.60 -7.01
N LEU A 33 8.34 3.91 -5.81
CA LEU A 33 8.62 5.27 -5.37
C LEU A 33 10.10 5.56 -5.59
N VAL A 34 10.39 6.69 -6.24
CA VAL A 34 11.75 7.14 -6.53
C VAL A 34 11.95 8.50 -5.87
N SER A 35 12.89 8.59 -4.93
CA SER A 35 13.26 9.88 -4.32
C SER A 35 14.35 10.52 -5.16
N LEU A 36 13.99 11.61 -5.85
CA LEU A 36 14.94 12.44 -6.56
C LEU A 36 15.31 13.61 -5.66
N ASP A 37 16.37 13.44 -4.88
CA ASP A 37 16.91 14.48 -3.99
C ASP A 37 17.74 15.51 -4.79
N TYR A 38 17.18 15.93 -5.92
CA TYR A 38 17.76 16.86 -6.88
C TYR A 38 16.81 18.03 -7.10
N THR A 39 17.35 19.23 -7.19
CA THR A 39 16.63 20.33 -7.83
C THR A 39 16.34 19.95 -9.29
N PRO A 40 15.24 20.42 -9.90
CA PRO A 40 14.94 20.14 -11.30
C PRO A 40 16.10 20.42 -12.26
N SER A 41 16.83 21.52 -12.06
CA SER A 41 18.00 21.89 -12.88
C SER A 41 19.15 20.88 -12.77
N ARG A 42 19.50 20.47 -11.54
CA ARG A 42 20.51 19.43 -11.29
C ARG A 42 20.13 18.12 -11.94
N PHE A 43 18.87 17.70 -11.80
CA PHE A 43 18.38 16.48 -12.44
C PHE A 43 18.51 16.58 -13.97
N SER A 44 18.05 17.68 -14.58
CA SER A 44 18.18 17.91 -16.02
C SER A 44 19.64 17.86 -16.50
N SER A 45 20.58 18.43 -15.74
CA SER A 45 22.01 18.41 -16.09
C SER A 45 22.58 16.99 -16.06
N ILE A 46 22.22 16.19 -15.06
CA ILE A 46 22.64 14.78 -14.94
C ILE A 46 22.12 13.99 -16.15
N ILE A 47 20.84 14.15 -16.49
CA ILE A 47 20.23 13.48 -17.65
C ILE A 47 20.91 13.92 -18.95
N ALA A 48 21.22 15.21 -19.11
CA ALA A 48 21.91 15.72 -20.30
C ALA A 48 23.32 15.12 -20.45
N ASP A 49 24.09 15.01 -19.37
CA ASP A 49 25.42 14.40 -19.39
C ASP A 49 25.36 12.91 -19.78
N ILE A 50 24.46 12.16 -19.15
CA ILE A 50 24.27 10.73 -19.42
C ILE A 50 23.83 10.48 -20.87
N THR A 51 22.88 11.27 -21.37
CA THR A 51 22.44 11.16 -22.77
C THR A 51 23.54 11.56 -23.75
N GLY A 52 24.33 12.59 -23.41
CA GLY A 52 25.49 13.02 -24.20
C GLY A 52 26.56 11.94 -24.37
N ARG A 53 26.78 11.11 -23.34
CA ARG A 53 27.67 9.93 -23.41
C ARG A 53 26.99 8.65 -23.94
N LYS A 54 25.80 8.77 -24.57
CA LYS A 54 24.99 7.67 -25.15
C LYS A 54 24.36 6.71 -24.14
N GLY A 55 24.14 7.14 -22.90
CA GLY A 55 23.47 6.37 -21.85
C GLY A 55 24.35 6.06 -20.65
N GLY A 56 23.87 5.17 -19.77
CA GLY A 56 24.56 4.73 -18.56
C GLY A 56 23.67 4.82 -17.32
N SER A 57 24.18 4.29 -16.20
CA SER A 57 23.47 4.28 -14.92
C SER A 57 23.45 5.66 -14.26
N ILE A 58 22.40 5.89 -13.47
CA ILE A 58 22.32 6.95 -12.47
C ILE A 58 22.31 6.26 -11.12
N ASP A 59 23.45 6.31 -10.46
CA ASP A 59 23.62 5.67 -9.16
C ASP A 59 23.07 6.57 -8.05
N ASP A 60 22.99 6.01 -6.84
CA ASP A 60 22.59 6.72 -5.62
C ASP A 60 21.18 7.36 -5.64
N ILE A 61 20.27 6.83 -6.45
CA ILE A 61 18.85 7.19 -6.39
C ILE A 61 18.13 6.23 -5.44
N THR A 62 17.66 6.76 -4.32
CA THR A 62 16.82 6.03 -3.37
C THR A 62 15.52 5.60 -4.04
N GLN A 63 15.24 4.30 -3.98
CA GLN A 63 14.04 3.69 -4.53
C GLN A 63 13.39 2.78 -3.50
N MET A 64 12.07 2.76 -3.48
CA MET A 64 11.28 1.87 -2.64
C MET A 64 10.20 1.23 -3.48
N ASP A 65 10.16 -0.10 -3.45
CA ASP A 65 9.12 -0.89 -4.06
C ASP A 65 8.06 -1.24 -3.00
N THR A 66 6.79 -0.95 -3.29
CA THR A 66 5.66 -1.21 -2.40
C THR A 66 4.47 -1.81 -3.15
N LEU A 67 3.59 -2.48 -2.43
CA LEU A 67 2.29 -2.87 -2.97
C LEU A 67 1.37 -1.65 -3.04
N GLY A 68 0.52 -1.63 -4.07
CA GLY A 68 -0.40 -0.55 -4.36
C GLY A 68 -1.71 -1.04 -4.96
N GLY A 69 -2.55 -0.09 -5.37
CA GLY A 69 -3.94 -0.32 -5.77
C GLY A 69 -4.91 -0.06 -4.63
N ASN A 70 -6.06 0.51 -4.97
CA ASN A 70 -7.04 0.97 -3.99
C ASN A 70 -7.54 -0.18 -3.12
N ALA A 71 -7.85 -1.34 -3.71
CA ALA A 71 -8.28 -2.52 -2.98
C ALA A 71 -7.19 -3.01 -2.03
N VAL A 72 -5.95 -3.13 -2.51
CA VAL A 72 -4.81 -3.58 -1.67
C VAL A 72 -4.53 -2.57 -0.56
N ASN A 73 -4.45 -1.28 -0.85
CA ASN A 73 -4.24 -0.23 0.16
C ASN A 73 -5.36 -0.21 1.22
N THR A 74 -6.61 -0.40 0.78
CA THR A 74 -7.76 -0.50 1.69
C THR A 74 -7.67 -1.74 2.56
N MET A 75 -7.28 -2.89 2.00
CA MET A 75 -7.01 -4.11 2.78
C MET A 75 -5.94 -3.89 3.83
N TYR A 76 -4.80 -3.27 3.47
CA TYR A 76 -3.74 -2.98 4.44
C TYR A 76 -4.24 -2.14 5.61
N ALA A 77 -4.98 -1.07 5.33
CA ALA A 77 -5.51 -0.19 6.36
C ALA A 77 -6.52 -0.91 7.27
N LEU A 78 -7.47 -1.64 6.69
CA LEU A 78 -8.49 -2.38 7.43
C LEU A 78 -7.88 -3.52 8.26
N ALA A 79 -6.97 -4.30 7.67
CA ALA A 79 -6.26 -5.38 8.35
C ALA A 79 -5.43 -4.86 9.52
N ALA A 80 -4.79 -3.70 9.37
CA ALA A 80 -4.06 -3.03 10.45
C ALA A 80 -4.96 -2.55 11.61
N LEU A 81 -6.24 -2.30 11.33
CA LEU A 81 -7.26 -1.98 12.34
C LEU A 81 -7.91 -3.23 12.97
N GLY A 82 -7.45 -4.44 12.60
CA GLY A 82 -7.97 -5.71 13.13
C GLY A 82 -9.24 -6.22 12.44
N VAL A 83 -9.63 -5.62 11.31
CA VAL A 83 -10.75 -6.09 10.49
C VAL A 83 -10.31 -7.31 9.69
N ASN A 84 -11.19 -8.30 9.55
CA ASN A 84 -10.92 -9.45 8.69
C ASN A 84 -11.21 -9.07 7.23
N VAL A 85 -10.24 -9.22 6.35
CA VAL A 85 -10.35 -8.77 4.95
C VAL A 85 -10.10 -9.91 3.98
N THR A 86 -10.95 -10.03 2.97
CA THR A 86 -10.79 -10.98 1.85
C THR A 86 -10.57 -10.21 0.54
N PRO A 87 -9.33 -10.08 0.05
CA PRO A 87 -9.05 -9.53 -1.27
C PRO A 87 -9.46 -10.49 -2.39
N ILE A 88 -10.24 -9.99 -3.36
CA ILE A 88 -10.47 -10.68 -4.64
C ILE A 88 -9.76 -9.86 -5.72
N VAL A 89 -8.49 -10.19 -5.95
CA VAL A 89 -7.59 -9.50 -6.87
C VAL A 89 -6.84 -10.50 -7.75
N CYS A 90 -6.27 -10.00 -8.85
CA CYS A 90 -5.39 -10.77 -9.73
C CYS A 90 -3.94 -10.31 -9.52
N THR A 91 -3.00 -11.24 -9.40
CA THR A 91 -1.57 -10.95 -9.29
C THR A 91 -0.74 -12.14 -9.77
N ASN A 92 0.58 -12.00 -9.84
CA ASN A 92 1.48 -13.13 -10.09
C ASN A 92 1.96 -13.75 -8.77
N GLU A 93 2.76 -14.81 -8.84
CA GLU A 93 3.30 -15.49 -7.65
C GLU A 93 4.07 -14.53 -6.73
N PHE A 94 4.87 -13.64 -7.31
CA PHE A 94 5.66 -12.67 -6.55
C PHE A 94 4.78 -11.70 -5.75
N GLY A 95 3.74 -11.12 -6.38
CA GLY A 95 2.83 -10.21 -5.70
C GLY A 95 2.06 -10.90 -4.57
N LEU A 96 1.64 -12.17 -4.76
CA LEU A 96 1.02 -12.95 -3.69
C LEU A 96 1.99 -13.17 -2.51
N GLN A 97 3.25 -13.54 -2.78
CA GLN A 97 4.23 -13.75 -1.71
C GLN A 97 4.55 -12.45 -0.98
N LYS A 98 4.66 -11.32 -1.71
CA LYS A 98 4.86 -10.01 -1.08
C LYS A 98 3.71 -9.64 -0.16
N MET A 99 2.46 -9.82 -0.60
CA MET A 99 1.28 -9.57 0.22
C MET A 99 1.28 -10.42 1.50
N LYS A 100 1.54 -11.72 1.37
CA LYS A 100 1.61 -12.62 2.52
C LYS A 100 2.70 -12.23 3.52
N PHE A 101 3.87 -11.83 3.01
CA PHE A 101 4.98 -11.39 3.84
C PHE A 101 4.65 -10.10 4.60
N ASP A 102 4.15 -9.08 3.90
CA ASP A 102 3.87 -7.77 4.50
C ASP A 102 2.68 -7.80 5.48
N LEU A 103 1.73 -8.72 5.27
CA LEU A 103 0.52 -8.87 6.08
C LEU A 103 0.57 -10.09 7.01
N GLU A 104 1.73 -10.71 7.21
CA GLU A 104 1.88 -11.95 8.00
C GLU A 104 1.24 -11.86 9.40
N LYS A 105 1.28 -10.66 10.00
CA LYS A 105 0.74 -10.38 11.33
C LYS A 105 -0.75 -10.02 11.38
N TYR A 106 -1.43 -9.93 10.24
CA TYR A 106 -2.83 -9.52 10.17
C TYR A 106 -3.74 -10.64 9.68
N SER A 107 -5.04 -10.55 10.03
CA SER A 107 -6.05 -11.50 9.58
C SER A 107 -6.56 -11.13 8.18
N VAL A 108 -5.96 -11.74 7.16
CA VAL A 108 -6.34 -11.57 5.74
C VAL A 108 -6.53 -12.93 5.08
N ASP A 109 -7.64 -13.12 4.38
CA ASP A 109 -7.93 -14.34 3.62
C ASP A 109 -7.46 -14.21 2.16
N PHE A 110 -6.34 -14.86 1.84
CA PHE A 110 -5.76 -14.85 0.50
C PHE A 110 -6.33 -15.94 -0.43
N SER A 111 -7.34 -16.72 -0.01
CA SER A 111 -7.85 -17.88 -0.76
C SER A 111 -8.51 -17.51 -2.10
N HIS A 112 -8.95 -16.26 -2.25
CA HIS A 112 -9.64 -15.74 -3.43
C HIS A 112 -8.75 -14.91 -4.37
N ILE A 113 -7.44 -14.92 -4.17
CA ILE A 113 -6.50 -14.28 -5.10
C ILE A 113 -6.27 -15.18 -6.31
N LYS A 114 -6.47 -14.63 -7.51
CA LYS A 114 -6.19 -15.32 -8.76
C LYS A 114 -4.75 -15.07 -9.20
N ILE A 115 -4.01 -16.15 -9.42
CA ILE A 115 -2.70 -16.07 -10.08
C ILE A 115 -2.89 -15.95 -11.60
N VAL A 116 -2.25 -14.95 -12.21
CA VAL A 116 -2.26 -14.66 -13.65
C VAL A 116 -0.86 -14.55 -14.24
#